data_AF-A0A3B9RTP0-F1
#
_entry.id   AF-A0A3B9RTP0-F1
#
_cell.length_a   1.000
_cell.length_b   1.000
_cell.length_c   1.000
_cell.angle_alpha   90.00
_cell.angle_beta   90.00
_cell.angle_gamma   90.00
#
_symmetry.space_group_name_H-M   'P 1'
#
loop_
_entity.id
_entity.type
_entity.pdbx_description
1 polymer ?
#
loop_
_entity_poly.entity_id
_entity_poly.type
_entity_poly.pdbx_seq_one_letter_code
_entity_poly.pdbx_strand_id
1 'polypeptide(L)'
;MLSSTSLKLIFTLAIFITTLIAGWLPFKKRHAPCVTHVDFPIGETLATGVFLGAALLHMLPESQALFQEMHYSYPFAFIITGLLFLFFLWFEHLGKELYHHHAANHPAFAIMAWVMLSIHSLMLGAALGLNHNPSMVVMLFLAIITHKWAESFAMAVQLTKSSLSYLQSVIFFLIFCCMTPLGIFIGWYSGQALQTHSLFDPILIAASAGTFLYLGTLHGLDKCVMVERCCNLRDFSYVIVGFLLMASVAAYL
;
A
#
# COMPACT_ATOMS: atom_id res chain seq x y z
N MET A 1 -0.66 10.68 -31.51
CA MET A 1 -1.15 10.34 -30.16
C MET A 1 -0.67 8.93 -29.83
N LEU A 2 -0.11 8.70 -28.65
CA LEU A 2 0.28 7.34 -28.23
C LEU A 2 -0.96 6.44 -28.17
N SER A 3 -0.83 5.21 -28.65
CA SER A 3 -1.92 4.23 -28.53
C SER A 3 -2.13 3.84 -27.06
N SER A 4 -3.36 3.47 -26.67
CA SER A 4 -3.67 2.98 -25.31
C SER A 4 -2.76 1.82 -24.90
N THR A 5 -2.48 0.91 -25.85
CA THR A 5 -1.48 -0.17 -25.74
C THR A 5 -0.08 0.35 -25.38
N SER A 6 0.42 1.36 -26.09
CA SER A 6 1.74 1.94 -25.84
C SER A 6 1.81 2.58 -24.45
N LEU A 7 0.76 3.27 -24.02
CA LEU A 7 0.68 3.87 -22.68
C LEU A 7 0.71 2.81 -21.58
N LYS A 8 -0.08 1.73 -21.70
CA LYS A 8 -0.11 0.63 -20.72
C LYS A 8 1.27 0.00 -20.54
N LEU A 9 2.01 -0.23 -21.62
CA LEU A 9 3.37 -0.78 -21.55
C LEU A 9 4.34 0.17 -20.82
N ILE A 10 4.33 1.46 -21.17
CA ILE A 10 5.18 2.48 -20.54
C ILE A 10 4.86 2.59 -19.05
N PHE A 11 3.57 2.65 -18.70
CA PHE A 11 3.11 2.76 -17.32
C PHE A 11 3.42 1.51 -16.51
N THR A 12 3.29 0.32 -17.09
CA THR A 12 3.70 -0.93 -16.44
C THR A 12 5.18 -0.92 -16.08
N LEU A 13 6.04 -0.54 -17.04
CA LEU A 13 7.49 -0.42 -16.81
C LEU A 13 7.82 0.64 -15.76
N ALA A 14 7.19 1.82 -15.84
CA ALA A 14 7.40 2.89 -14.88
C ALA A 14 6.99 2.48 -13.46
N ILE A 15 5.80 1.89 -13.29
CA ILE A 15 5.31 1.39 -12.00
C ILE A 15 6.27 0.32 -11.46
N PHE A 16 6.67 -0.64 -12.29
CA PHE A 16 7.56 -1.73 -11.87
C PHE A 16 8.93 -1.20 -11.42
N ILE A 17 9.55 -0.31 -12.21
CA ILE A 17 10.83 0.31 -11.89
C ILE A 17 10.73 1.13 -10.60
N THR A 18 9.71 1.97 -10.45
CA THR A 18 9.50 2.75 -9.23
C THR A 18 9.29 1.85 -8.01
N THR A 19 8.54 0.76 -8.16
CA THR A 19 8.31 -0.22 -7.09
C THR A 19 9.64 -0.86 -6.67
N LEU A 20 10.44 -1.35 -7.62
CA LEU A 20 11.75 -1.95 -7.33
C LEU A 20 12.71 -0.96 -6.67
N ILE A 21 12.88 0.25 -7.23
CA ILE A 21 13.83 1.24 -6.73
C ILE A 21 13.46 1.68 -5.30
N ALA A 22 12.18 2.00 -5.07
CA ALA A 22 11.73 2.47 -3.76
C ALA A 22 11.91 1.41 -2.67
N GLY A 23 11.60 0.15 -2.97
CA GLY A 23 11.73 -0.95 -2.01
C GLY A 23 13.13 -1.56 -1.90
N TRP A 24 14.06 -1.30 -2.82
CA TRP A 24 15.44 -1.82 -2.72
C TRP A 24 16.26 -1.11 -1.62
N LEU A 25 15.89 0.13 -1.28
CA LEU A 25 16.61 0.95 -0.29
C LEU A 25 16.72 0.27 1.10
N PRO A 26 15.63 -0.27 1.70
CA PRO A 26 15.70 -1.06 2.94
C PRO A 26 16.61 -2.30 2.87
N PHE A 27 16.59 -3.04 1.76
CA PHE A 27 17.41 -4.26 1.62
C PHE A 27 18.91 -3.98 1.57
N LYS A 28 19.34 -2.91 0.89
CA LYS A 28 20.76 -2.53 0.81
C LYS A 28 21.35 -2.21 2.18
N LYS A 29 20.55 -1.57 3.06
CA LYS A 29 21.00 -1.11 4.38
C LYS A 29 20.97 -2.21 5.44
N ARG A 30 20.22 -3.31 5.23
CA ARG A 30 20.26 -4.54 6.06
C ARG A 30 21.64 -5.22 6.06
N HIS A 31 22.46 -5.00 5.02
CA HIS A 31 23.83 -5.53 4.90
C HIS A 31 24.92 -4.64 5.53
N ALA A 32 24.58 -3.47 6.06
CA ALA A 32 25.58 -2.60 6.70
C ALA A 32 25.98 -3.19 8.07
N PRO A 33 27.26 -3.55 8.31
CA PRO A 33 27.66 -4.38 9.46
C PRO A 33 27.59 -3.71 10.85
N CYS A 34 27.07 -2.49 11.00
CA CYS A 34 27.30 -1.70 12.21
C CYS A 34 26.21 -0.65 12.51
N VAL A 35 24.92 -0.97 12.32
CA VAL A 35 23.83 -0.10 12.81
C VAL A 35 22.73 -0.96 13.42
N THR A 36 22.56 -0.84 14.74
CA THR A 36 21.61 -1.62 15.55
C THR A 36 20.14 -1.27 15.29
N HIS A 37 19.84 -0.15 14.63
CA HIS A 37 18.50 0.20 14.14
C HIS A 37 18.59 0.89 12.77
N VAL A 38 18.08 0.25 11.72
CA VAL A 38 18.00 0.85 10.38
C VAL A 38 16.74 1.70 10.31
N ASP A 39 16.87 2.95 10.73
CA ASP A 39 15.77 3.92 10.62
C ASP A 39 15.87 4.70 9.30
N PHE A 40 14.73 4.86 8.62
CA PHE A 40 14.57 5.73 7.47
C PHE A 40 13.62 6.87 7.83
N PRO A 41 14.01 7.83 8.69
CA PRO A 41 13.08 8.76 9.31
C PRO A 41 12.27 9.57 8.29
N ILE A 42 12.91 10.17 7.29
CA ILE A 42 12.20 10.96 6.27
C ILE A 42 11.32 10.08 5.36
N GLY A 43 11.82 8.91 4.96
CA GLY A 43 11.11 8.00 4.05
C GLY A 43 9.89 7.36 4.71
N GLU A 44 10.04 6.88 5.95
CA GLU A 44 8.96 6.26 6.73
C GLU A 44 7.88 7.28 7.09
N THR A 45 8.25 8.51 7.46
CA THR A 45 7.27 9.57 7.77
C THR A 45 6.52 10.07 6.56
N LEU A 46 7.20 10.27 5.43
CA LEU A 46 6.55 10.63 4.18
C LEU A 46 5.61 9.52 3.70
N ALA A 47 6.05 8.25 3.74
CA ALA A 47 5.23 7.10 3.37
C ALA A 47 4.01 6.93 4.30
N THR A 48 4.16 7.23 5.60
CA THR A 48 3.07 7.23 6.58
C THR A 48 1.98 8.23 6.20
N GLY A 49 2.37 9.46 5.84
CA GLY A 49 1.44 10.48 5.34
C GLY A 49 0.73 10.07 4.06
N VAL A 50 1.47 9.47 3.12
CA VAL A 50 0.90 8.94 1.87
C VAL A 50 -0.09 7.81 2.14
N PHE A 51 0.19 6.90 3.08
CA PHE A 51 -0.75 5.84 3.45
C PHE A 51 -2.03 6.36 4.07
N LEU A 52 -1.92 7.33 4.99
CA LEU A 52 -3.08 7.98 5.58
C LEU A 52 -3.94 8.67 4.51
N GLY A 53 -3.30 9.38 3.57
CA GLY A 53 -3.98 10.02 2.45
C GLY A 53 -4.61 9.03 1.48
N ALA A 54 -3.90 7.96 1.10
CA ALA A 54 -4.43 6.91 0.22
C ALA A 54 -5.63 6.19 0.82
N ALA A 55 -5.57 5.85 2.11
CA ALA A 55 -6.69 5.22 2.81
C ALA A 55 -7.94 6.13 2.82
N LEU A 56 -7.78 7.39 3.24
CA LEU A 56 -8.92 8.28 3.51
C LEU A 56 -9.46 9.00 2.27
N LEU A 57 -8.60 9.35 1.32
CA LEU A 57 -8.95 10.23 0.19
C LEU A 57 -9.12 9.49 -1.13
N HIS A 58 -8.67 8.24 -1.23
CA HIS A 58 -8.74 7.45 -2.45
C HIS A 58 -9.55 6.17 -2.23
N MET A 59 -9.06 5.25 -1.39
CA MET A 59 -9.58 3.89 -1.33
C MET A 59 -10.93 3.79 -0.61
N LEU A 60 -11.06 4.46 0.55
CA LEU A 60 -12.31 4.45 1.30
C LEU A 60 -13.47 5.13 0.53
N PRO A 61 -13.29 6.32 -0.07
CA PRO A 61 -14.31 6.93 -0.93
C PRO A 61 -14.66 6.08 -2.16
N GLU A 62 -13.66 5.50 -2.83
CA GLU A 62 -13.87 4.64 -4.01
C GLU A 62 -14.68 3.39 -3.66
N SER A 63 -14.33 2.69 -2.59
CA SER A 63 -15.11 1.54 -2.10
C SER A 63 -16.55 1.94 -1.78
N GLN A 64 -16.75 3.10 -1.15
CA GLN A 64 -18.09 3.59 -0.83
C GLN A 64 -18.90 3.89 -2.09
N ALA A 65 -18.28 4.50 -3.11
CA ALA A 65 -18.94 4.77 -4.40
C ALA A 65 -19.36 3.46 -5.07
N LEU A 66 -18.50 2.44 -5.09
CA LEU A 66 -18.81 1.11 -5.64
C LEU A 66 -19.98 0.42 -4.90
N PHE A 67 -20.06 0.54 -3.56
CA PHE A 67 -21.23 0.04 -2.81
C PHE A 67 -22.51 0.78 -3.20
N GLN A 68 -22.44 2.11 -3.39
CA GLN A 68 -23.59 2.92 -3.79
C GLN A 68 -24.05 2.62 -5.22
N GLU A 69 -23.12 2.39 -6.15
CA GLU A 69 -23.42 1.93 -7.51
C GLU A 69 -24.18 0.61 -7.53
N MET A 70 -23.93 -0.27 -6.55
CA MET A 70 -24.65 -1.52 -6.35
C MET A 70 -25.90 -1.39 -5.47
N HIS A 71 -26.39 -0.16 -5.24
CA HIS A 71 -27.59 0.14 -4.45
C HIS A 71 -27.51 -0.17 -2.95
N TYR A 72 -26.31 -0.32 -2.38
CA TYR A 72 -26.13 -0.38 -0.92
C TYR A 72 -25.97 1.04 -0.35
N SER A 73 -27.03 1.55 0.28
CA SER A 73 -27.05 2.89 0.90
C SER A 73 -26.35 2.97 2.26
N TYR A 74 -26.15 1.81 2.91
CA TYR A 74 -25.48 1.73 4.20
C TYR A 74 -23.94 1.80 4.02
N PRO A 75 -23.18 2.46 4.92
CA PRO A 75 -21.75 2.72 4.76
C PRO A 75 -20.86 1.49 5.04
N PHE A 76 -21.04 0.42 4.27
CA PHE A 76 -20.29 -0.84 4.43
C PHE A 76 -18.78 -0.66 4.27
N ALA A 77 -18.33 0.23 3.39
CA ALA A 77 -16.91 0.51 3.20
C ALA A 77 -16.25 0.92 4.52
N PHE A 78 -16.87 1.84 5.26
CA PHE A 78 -16.36 2.34 6.54
C PHE A 78 -16.29 1.25 7.62
N ILE A 79 -17.29 0.37 7.67
CA ILE A 79 -17.32 -0.75 8.62
C ILE A 79 -16.20 -1.73 8.31
N ILE A 80 -16.04 -2.12 7.05
CA ILE A 80 -15.00 -3.07 6.63
C ILE A 80 -13.61 -2.46 6.90
N THR A 81 -13.39 -1.20 6.54
CA THR A 81 -12.15 -0.48 6.84
C THR A 81 -11.87 -0.45 8.34
N GLY A 82 -12.86 -0.11 9.17
CA GLY A 82 -12.72 -0.09 10.63
C GLY A 82 -12.44 -1.47 11.23
N LEU A 83 -13.14 -2.51 10.77
CA LEU A 83 -12.93 -3.88 11.22
C LEU A 83 -11.52 -4.38 10.90
N LEU A 84 -11.03 -4.13 9.67
CA LEU A 84 -9.68 -4.52 9.29
C LEU A 84 -8.62 -3.74 10.08
N PHE A 85 -8.81 -2.44 10.26
CA PHE A 85 -7.94 -1.62 11.11
C PHE A 85 -7.82 -2.17 12.53
N LEU A 86 -8.97 -2.45 13.18
CA LEU A 86 -9.00 -3.04 14.53
C LEU A 86 -8.43 -4.46 14.56
N PHE A 87 -8.63 -5.25 13.51
CA PHE A 87 -8.05 -6.58 13.40
C PHE A 87 -6.52 -6.54 13.36
N PHE A 88 -5.92 -5.67 12.55
CA PHE A 88 -4.47 -5.48 12.52
C PHE A 88 -3.92 -5.02 13.87
N LEU A 89 -4.63 -4.12 14.55
CA LEU A 89 -4.27 -3.69 15.90
C LEU A 89 -4.29 -4.82 16.92
N TRP A 90 -5.39 -5.56 16.95
CA TRP A 90 -5.52 -6.71 17.83
C TRP A 90 -4.44 -7.74 17.55
N PHE A 91 -4.13 -8.00 16.27
CA PHE A 91 -3.08 -8.93 15.87
C PHE A 91 -1.68 -8.47 16.29
N GLU A 92 -1.37 -7.19 16.18
CA GLU A 92 -0.10 -6.63 16.68
C GLU A 92 0.00 -6.75 18.21
N HIS A 93 -1.08 -6.45 18.94
CA HIS A 93 -1.12 -6.56 20.40
C HIS A 93 -0.98 -8.02 20.86
N LEU A 94 -1.72 -8.93 20.22
CA LEU A 94 -1.67 -10.36 20.48
C LEU A 94 -0.26 -10.92 20.24
N GLY A 95 0.41 -10.46 19.18
CA GLY A 95 1.80 -10.79 18.90
C GLY A 95 2.77 -10.31 19.97
N LYS A 96 2.54 -9.12 20.57
CA LYS A 96 3.34 -8.62 21.69
C LYS A 96 3.11 -9.45 22.97
N GLU A 97 1.85 -9.79 23.28
CA GLU A 97 1.47 -10.48 24.51
C GLU A 97 1.84 -11.98 24.52
N LEU A 98 1.65 -12.69 23.40
CA LEU A 98 1.97 -14.13 23.35
C LEU A 98 3.49 -14.42 23.38
N TYR A 99 4.32 -13.45 23.00
CA TYR A 99 5.76 -13.64 22.79
C TYR A 99 6.63 -12.89 23.80
N HIS A 100 6.19 -12.79 25.06
CA HIS A 100 6.87 -12.10 26.18
C HIS A 100 8.33 -12.52 26.46
N HIS A 101 8.85 -13.59 25.84
CA HIS A 101 10.24 -13.99 26.08
C HIS A 101 11.17 -14.05 24.87
N HIS A 102 10.74 -14.21 23.62
CA HIS A 102 11.66 -14.25 22.47
C HIS A 102 10.99 -13.70 21.19
N ALA A 103 11.54 -12.59 20.69
CA ALA A 103 11.40 -11.99 19.35
C ALA A 103 10.17 -11.10 19.06
N ALA A 104 10.35 -9.79 19.23
CA ALA A 104 9.52 -8.69 18.69
C ALA A 104 9.42 -8.62 17.14
N ASN A 105 9.85 -9.66 16.43
CA ASN A 105 10.04 -9.67 14.97
C ASN A 105 9.24 -10.78 14.26
N HIS A 106 8.21 -11.37 14.87
CA HIS A 106 7.48 -12.50 14.28
C HIS A 106 6.96 -12.19 12.85
N PRO A 107 7.07 -13.11 11.87
CA PRO A 107 6.86 -12.77 10.47
C PRO A 107 5.37 -12.68 10.09
N ALA A 108 4.46 -13.12 10.96
CA ALA A 108 3.04 -13.18 10.64
C ALA A 108 2.44 -11.82 10.27
N PHE A 109 2.85 -10.75 10.96
CA PHE A 109 2.40 -9.40 10.63
C PHE A 109 2.89 -8.96 9.24
N ALA A 110 4.17 -9.21 8.93
CA ALA A 110 4.74 -8.92 7.61
C ALA A 110 4.08 -9.72 6.49
N ILE A 111 3.79 -11.00 6.71
CA ILE A 111 3.13 -11.87 5.74
C ILE A 111 1.67 -11.44 5.52
N MET A 112 0.94 -11.09 6.58
CA MET A 112 -0.45 -10.64 6.47
C MET A 112 -0.56 -9.34 5.66
N ALA A 113 0.28 -8.34 5.98
CA ALA A 113 0.35 -7.11 5.20
C ALA A 113 0.75 -7.40 3.75
N TRP A 114 1.73 -8.29 3.53
CA TRP A 114 2.14 -8.70 2.19
C TRP A 114 1.01 -9.32 1.38
N VAL A 115 0.20 -10.21 1.96
CA VAL A 115 -0.97 -10.81 1.28
C VAL A 115 -1.96 -9.73 0.86
N MET A 116 -2.37 -8.87 1.79
CA MET A 116 -3.38 -7.85 1.51
C MET A 116 -2.89 -6.83 0.47
N LEU A 117 -1.69 -6.29 0.64
CA LEU A 117 -1.08 -5.32 -0.27
C LEU A 117 -0.81 -5.93 -1.65
N SER A 118 -0.44 -7.21 -1.73
CA SER A 118 -0.25 -7.92 -3.01
C SER A 118 -1.56 -8.08 -3.77
N ILE A 119 -2.64 -8.46 -3.08
CA ILE A 119 -3.97 -8.60 -3.69
C ILE A 119 -4.48 -7.21 -4.14
N HIS A 120 -4.34 -6.19 -3.31
CA HIS A 120 -4.67 -4.80 -3.67
C HIS A 120 -3.90 -4.33 -4.92
N SER A 121 -2.59 -4.58 -4.94
CA SER A 121 -1.70 -4.26 -6.06
C SER A 121 -2.11 -4.93 -7.37
N LEU A 122 -2.58 -6.18 -7.28
CA LEU A 122 -3.07 -6.96 -8.41
C LEU A 122 -4.35 -6.35 -9.00
N MET A 123 -5.31 -6.00 -8.13
CA MET A 123 -6.58 -5.37 -8.56
C MET A 123 -6.37 -4.01 -9.19
N LEU A 124 -5.56 -3.14 -8.57
CA LEU A 124 -5.23 -1.83 -9.14
C LEU A 124 -4.60 -1.96 -10.52
N GLY A 125 -3.68 -2.93 -10.67
CA GLY A 125 -3.11 -3.26 -11.97
C GLY A 125 -4.19 -3.67 -12.97
N ALA A 126 -5.09 -4.58 -12.57
CA ALA A 126 -6.18 -5.05 -13.42
C ALA A 126 -7.13 -3.91 -13.85
N ALA A 127 -7.46 -2.98 -12.95
CA ALA A 127 -8.26 -1.80 -13.28
C ALA A 127 -7.60 -0.97 -14.38
N LEU A 128 -6.30 -0.66 -14.27
CA LEU A 128 -5.57 0.06 -15.32
C LEU A 128 -5.50 -0.75 -16.63
N GLY A 129 -5.29 -2.06 -16.54
CA GLY A 129 -5.23 -2.99 -17.67
C GLY A 129 -6.54 -3.09 -18.46
N LEU A 130 -7.68 -3.10 -17.77
CA LEU A 130 -9.02 -3.18 -18.37
C LEU A 130 -9.44 -1.89 -19.07
N ASN A 131 -8.92 -0.74 -18.63
CA ASN A 131 -9.35 0.55 -19.15
C ASN A 131 -8.86 0.78 -20.59
N HIS A 132 -9.76 1.08 -21.51
CA HIS A 132 -9.41 1.38 -22.91
C HIS A 132 -9.26 2.88 -23.20
N ASN A 133 -9.91 3.73 -22.40
CA ASN A 133 -9.86 5.18 -22.55
C ASN A 133 -8.48 5.71 -22.11
N PRO A 134 -7.69 6.34 -23.01
CA PRO A 134 -6.37 6.86 -22.69
C PRO A 134 -6.36 7.83 -21.50
N SER A 135 -7.38 8.67 -21.36
CA SER A 135 -7.49 9.63 -20.26
C SER A 135 -7.66 8.91 -18.91
N MET A 136 -8.54 7.89 -18.85
CA MET A 136 -8.70 7.06 -17.66
C MET A 136 -7.42 6.29 -17.31
N VAL A 137 -6.72 5.76 -18.32
CA VAL A 137 -5.44 5.05 -18.10
C VAL A 137 -4.38 5.97 -17.51
N VAL A 138 -4.29 7.23 -17.97
CA VAL A 138 -3.39 8.23 -17.40
C VAL A 138 -3.79 8.59 -15.97
N MET A 139 -5.07 8.79 -15.70
CA MET A 139 -5.59 9.10 -14.36
C MET A 139 -5.29 7.98 -13.37
N LEU A 140 -5.56 6.72 -13.73
CA LEU A 140 -5.22 5.56 -12.90
C LEU A 140 -3.71 5.41 -12.70
N PHE A 141 -2.90 5.67 -13.72
CA PHE A 141 -1.44 5.65 -13.57
C PHE A 141 -0.97 6.69 -12.55
N LEU A 142 -1.49 7.92 -12.62
CA LEU A 142 -1.17 8.98 -11.67
C LEU A 142 -1.62 8.62 -10.25
N ALA A 143 -2.83 8.07 -10.09
CA ALA A 143 -3.31 7.57 -8.80
C ALA A 143 -2.35 6.53 -8.21
N ILE A 144 -1.98 5.51 -9.00
CA ILE A 144 -1.12 4.40 -8.58
C ILE A 144 0.28 4.91 -8.24
N ILE A 145 0.95 5.62 -9.16
CA ILE A 145 2.37 5.97 -8.99
C ILE A 145 2.60 6.88 -7.77
N THR A 146 1.60 7.69 -7.40
CA THR A 146 1.65 8.64 -6.28
C THR A 146 1.84 7.94 -4.94
N HIS A 147 1.30 6.74 -4.77
CA HIS A 147 1.43 5.96 -3.53
C HIS A 147 2.20 4.64 -3.67
N LYS A 148 2.43 4.15 -4.89
CA LYS A 148 3.12 2.86 -5.12
C LYS A 148 4.54 2.81 -4.56
N TRP A 149 5.27 3.92 -4.67
CA TRP A 149 6.62 4.01 -4.12
C TRP A 149 6.60 3.87 -2.59
N ALA A 150 5.63 4.49 -1.92
CA ALA A 150 5.48 4.45 -0.46
C ALA A 150 5.07 3.04 0.00
N GLU A 151 4.15 2.40 -0.74
CA GLU A 151 3.74 1.02 -0.51
C GLU A 151 4.91 0.05 -0.60
N SER A 152 5.70 0.15 -1.66
CA SER A 152 6.88 -0.69 -1.87
C SER A 152 7.94 -0.49 -0.79
N PHE A 153 8.20 0.78 -0.45
CA PHE A 153 9.17 1.14 0.58
C PHE A 153 8.76 0.59 1.94
N ALA A 154 7.51 0.82 2.37
CA ALA A 154 6.99 0.33 3.64
C ALA A 154 6.98 -1.20 3.70
N MET A 155 6.60 -1.88 2.61
CA MET A 155 6.62 -3.33 2.55
C MET A 155 8.04 -3.89 2.68
N ALA A 156 9.02 -3.28 2.03
CA ALA A 156 10.42 -3.67 2.17
C ALA A 156 10.94 -3.44 3.60
N VAL A 157 10.58 -2.32 4.25
CA VAL A 157 10.90 -2.08 5.67
C VAL A 157 10.30 -3.16 6.56
N GLN A 158 9.03 -3.52 6.34
CA GLN A 158 8.34 -4.52 7.15
C GLN A 158 8.91 -5.93 6.97
N LEU A 159 9.28 -6.32 5.74
CA LEU A 159 9.95 -7.60 5.47
C LEU A 159 11.35 -7.65 6.09
N THR A 160 12.13 -6.56 6.00
CA THR A 160 13.49 -6.50 6.54
C THR A 160 13.56 -6.43 8.08
N LYS A 161 12.53 -5.86 8.73
CA LYS A 161 12.37 -5.84 10.20
C LYS A 161 11.78 -7.15 10.77
N SER A 162 11.26 -8.04 9.94
CA SER A 162 10.74 -9.35 10.37
C SER A 162 11.83 -10.40 10.61
N SER A 163 11.48 -11.52 11.23
CA SER A 163 12.38 -12.66 11.48
C SER A 163 12.57 -13.56 10.25
N LEU A 164 12.07 -13.16 9.08
CA LEU A 164 12.31 -13.86 7.83
C LEU A 164 13.80 -13.78 7.45
N SER A 165 14.32 -14.85 6.84
CA SER A 165 15.66 -14.81 6.27
C SER A 165 15.75 -13.74 5.18
N TYR A 166 16.97 -13.25 4.92
CA TYR A 166 17.19 -12.25 3.86
C TYR A 166 16.63 -12.72 2.52
N LEU A 167 16.89 -13.98 2.15
CA LEU A 167 16.41 -14.56 0.91
C LEU A 167 14.87 -14.61 0.85
N GLN A 168 14.22 -15.06 1.92
CA GLN A 168 12.75 -15.06 2.00
C GLN A 168 12.20 -13.64 1.82
N SER A 169 12.77 -12.67 2.52
CA SER A 169 12.34 -11.27 2.45
C SER A 169 12.45 -10.72 1.02
N VAL A 170 13.56 -11.01 0.32
CA VAL A 170 13.74 -10.62 -1.08
C VAL A 170 12.76 -11.33 -2.01
N ILE A 171 12.50 -12.62 -1.82
CA ILE A 171 11.53 -13.38 -2.63
C ILE A 171 10.13 -12.78 -2.46
N PHE A 172 9.65 -12.56 -1.24
CA PHE A 172 8.35 -11.93 -0.99
C PHE A 172 8.27 -10.55 -1.64
N PHE A 173 9.32 -9.75 -1.52
CA PHE A 173 9.38 -8.42 -2.14
C PHE A 173 9.32 -8.47 -3.68
N LEU A 174 10.07 -9.37 -4.31
CA LEU A 174 10.05 -9.52 -5.77
C LEU A 174 8.69 -9.99 -6.26
N ILE A 175 8.04 -10.93 -5.55
CA ILE A 175 6.67 -11.35 -5.87
C ILE A 175 5.71 -10.16 -5.76
N PHE A 176 5.80 -9.35 -4.70
CA PHE A 176 5.00 -8.14 -4.54
C PHE A 176 5.21 -7.15 -5.70
N CYS A 177 6.46 -6.92 -6.14
CA CYS A 177 6.76 -6.04 -7.27
C CYS A 177 6.09 -6.48 -8.57
N CYS A 178 5.92 -7.78 -8.77
CA CYS A 178 5.29 -8.35 -9.95
C CYS A 178 3.75 -8.29 -9.92
N MET A 179 3.12 -8.00 -8.77
CA MET A 179 1.65 -8.03 -8.65
C MET A 179 0.96 -6.98 -9.51
N THR A 180 1.47 -5.74 -9.55
CA THR A 180 0.85 -4.69 -10.38
C THR A 180 1.04 -4.94 -11.88
N PRO A 181 2.24 -5.28 -12.39
CA PRO A 181 2.40 -5.70 -13.79
C PRO A 181 1.54 -6.91 -14.17
N LEU A 182 1.46 -7.91 -13.29
CA LEU A 182 0.60 -9.08 -13.48
C LEU A 182 -0.87 -8.65 -13.57
N GLY A 183 -1.30 -7.76 -12.69
CA GLY A 183 -2.64 -7.18 -12.71
C GLY A 183 -2.94 -6.50 -14.03
N ILE A 184 -2.06 -5.60 -14.49
CA ILE A 184 -2.22 -4.89 -15.78
C ILE A 184 -2.33 -5.89 -16.93
N PHE A 185 -1.49 -6.92 -16.94
CA PHE A 185 -1.52 -7.95 -17.97
C PHE A 185 -2.83 -8.76 -17.96
N ILE A 186 -3.29 -9.19 -16.78
CA ILE A 186 -4.58 -9.87 -16.61
C ILE A 186 -5.71 -8.95 -17.11
N GLY A 187 -5.78 -7.72 -16.60
CA GLY A 187 -6.83 -6.78 -16.98
C GLY A 187 -6.83 -6.46 -18.48
N TRP A 188 -5.67 -6.40 -19.11
CA TRP A 188 -5.58 -6.19 -20.55
C TRP A 188 -6.16 -7.40 -21.33
N TYR A 189 -5.73 -8.61 -20.99
CA TYR A 189 -6.13 -9.81 -21.74
C TYR A 189 -7.57 -10.26 -21.46
N SER A 190 -8.07 -9.99 -20.26
CA SER A 190 -9.41 -10.38 -19.84
C SER A 190 -10.55 -9.61 -20.53
N GLY A 191 -10.27 -8.70 -21.46
CA GLY A 191 -11.21 -7.95 -22.31
C GLY A 191 -12.70 -8.11 -21.98
N GLN A 192 -13.28 -7.13 -21.28
CA GLN A 192 -14.68 -7.07 -20.79
C GLN A 192 -15.20 -8.24 -19.93
N ALA A 193 -14.53 -9.40 -19.88
CA ALA A 193 -15.01 -10.60 -19.18
C ALA A 193 -14.92 -10.52 -17.63
N LEU A 194 -14.32 -9.46 -17.09
CA LEU A 194 -14.15 -9.22 -15.65
C LEU A 194 -15.02 -8.07 -15.10
N GLN A 195 -16.00 -7.54 -15.83
CA GLN A 195 -17.05 -6.71 -15.22
C GLN A 195 -17.99 -7.59 -14.38
N THR A 196 -17.46 -8.20 -13.33
CA THR A 196 -18.30 -8.84 -12.33
C THR A 196 -18.83 -7.73 -11.44
N HIS A 197 -20.14 -7.50 -11.43
CA HIS A 197 -20.85 -6.73 -10.39
C HIS A 197 -20.80 -7.47 -9.04
N SER A 198 -19.60 -7.83 -8.62
CA SER A 198 -19.34 -8.62 -7.43
C SER A 198 -19.06 -7.68 -6.28
N LEU A 199 -19.57 -8.03 -5.11
CA LEU A 199 -19.20 -7.37 -3.86
C LEU A 199 -17.70 -7.47 -3.54
N PHE A 200 -16.98 -8.35 -4.23
CA PHE A 200 -15.56 -8.59 -4.01
C PHE A 200 -14.70 -7.32 -4.11
N ASP A 201 -14.92 -6.51 -5.15
CA ASP A 201 -14.10 -5.33 -5.40
C ASP A 201 -14.20 -4.28 -4.28
N PRO A 202 -15.40 -3.79 -3.92
CA PRO A 202 -15.51 -2.80 -2.85
C PRO A 202 -15.11 -3.35 -1.48
N ILE A 203 -15.38 -4.63 -1.18
CA ILE A 203 -14.94 -5.24 0.09
C ILE A 203 -13.41 -5.21 0.20
N LEU A 204 -12.73 -5.60 -0.87
CA LEU A 204 -11.28 -5.71 -0.87
C LEU A 204 -10.59 -4.34 -0.89
N ILE A 205 -11.15 -3.36 -1.58
CA ILE A 205 -10.68 -1.96 -1.53
C ILE A 205 -10.86 -1.38 -0.12
N ALA A 206 -12.02 -1.59 0.53
CA ALA A 206 -12.24 -1.15 1.92
C ALA A 206 -11.29 -1.85 2.91
N ALA A 207 -11.04 -3.14 2.73
CA ALA A 207 -10.12 -3.92 3.55
C ALA A 207 -8.67 -3.42 3.39
N SER A 208 -8.28 -3.10 2.15
CA SER A 208 -6.99 -2.51 1.84
C SER A 208 -6.87 -1.10 2.45
N ALA A 209 -7.94 -0.29 2.44
CA ALA A 209 -7.97 1.02 3.09
C ALA A 209 -7.75 0.88 4.61
N GLY A 210 -8.32 -0.14 5.25
CA GLY A 210 -8.08 -0.44 6.67
C GLY A 210 -6.62 -0.80 6.97
N THR A 211 -5.97 -1.53 6.05
CA THR A 211 -4.55 -1.88 6.14
C THR A 211 -3.65 -0.64 6.00
N PHE A 212 -3.93 0.22 5.02
CA PHE A 212 -3.21 1.48 4.83
C PHE A 212 -3.44 2.45 6.00
N LEU A 213 -4.66 2.51 6.53
CA LEU A 213 -4.98 3.33 7.70
C LEU A 213 -4.18 2.86 8.92
N TYR A 214 -4.09 1.55 9.13
CA TYR A 214 -3.28 0.96 10.20
C TYR A 214 -1.78 1.24 10.01
N LEU A 215 -1.24 1.00 8.81
CA LEU A 215 0.18 1.25 8.51
C LEU A 215 0.53 2.75 8.59
N GLY A 216 -0.39 3.62 8.16
CA GLY A 216 -0.25 5.08 8.18
C GLY A 216 -0.53 5.74 9.54
N THR A 217 -1.03 5.00 10.53
CA THR A 217 -1.28 5.53 11.88
C THR A 217 -0.46 4.78 12.93
N LEU A 218 -0.97 3.69 13.47
CA LEU A 218 -0.40 3.05 14.65
C LEU A 218 0.91 2.33 14.37
N HIS A 219 1.12 1.80 13.16
CA HIS A 219 2.44 1.25 12.83
C HIS A 219 3.46 2.32 12.44
N GLY A 220 3.03 3.32 11.66
CA GLY A 220 3.88 4.37 11.11
C GLY A 220 4.14 5.51 12.10
N LEU A 221 3.09 6.18 12.60
CA LEU A 221 3.21 7.35 13.47
C LEU A 221 3.79 7.01 14.86
N ASP A 222 3.41 5.87 15.46
CA ASP A 222 3.94 5.43 16.76
C ASP A 222 5.46 5.23 16.70
N LYS A 223 5.93 4.58 15.63
CA LYS A 223 7.35 4.28 15.43
C LYS A 223 8.17 5.46 14.89
N CYS A 224 7.56 6.36 14.12
CA CYS A 224 8.30 7.36 13.36
C CYS A 224 8.19 8.80 13.88
N VAL A 225 7.10 9.21 14.54
CA VAL A 225 6.87 10.65 14.79
C VAL A 225 6.32 10.99 16.17
N MET A 226 5.40 10.19 16.71
CA MET A 226 4.62 10.62 17.86
C MET A 226 4.10 9.43 18.64
N VAL A 227 4.77 9.11 19.74
CA VAL A 227 4.19 8.90 21.09
C VAL A 227 5.34 8.96 22.12
N GLU A 228 6.53 8.42 21.80
CA GLU A 228 7.64 8.31 22.77
C GLU A 228 8.73 9.40 22.68
N ARG A 229 8.98 9.99 21.50
CA ARG A 229 9.99 11.06 21.32
C ARG A 229 9.32 12.44 21.19
N CYS A 230 9.22 13.19 22.28
CA CYS A 230 8.73 14.57 22.24
C CYS A 230 9.58 15.47 21.31
N CYS A 231 8.90 16.39 20.60
CA CYS A 231 9.46 17.56 19.89
C CYS A 231 10.12 17.37 18.52
N ASN A 232 9.80 16.34 17.73
CA ASN A 232 10.28 16.23 16.34
C ASN A 232 9.32 16.83 15.30
N LEU A 233 9.15 18.16 15.33
CA LEU A 233 8.28 18.90 14.41
C LEU A 233 8.70 18.76 12.93
N ARG A 234 9.99 18.51 12.68
CA ARG A 234 10.50 18.34 11.32
C ARG A 234 9.95 17.06 10.69
N ASP A 235 10.00 15.95 11.41
CA ASP A 235 9.54 14.65 10.91
C ASP A 235 8.02 14.60 10.75
N PHE A 236 7.28 15.30 11.61
CA PHE A 236 5.84 15.49 11.44
C PHE A 236 5.49 16.27 10.16
N SER A 237 6.31 17.25 9.77
CA SER A 237 6.06 17.99 8.53
C SER A 237 6.12 17.10 7.28
N TYR A 238 6.96 16.05 7.27
CA TYR A 238 6.99 15.08 6.16
C TYR A 238 5.72 14.22 6.10
N VAL A 239 5.08 13.90 7.23
CA VAL A 239 3.76 13.24 7.23
C VAL A 239 2.72 14.15 6.57
N ILE A 240 2.69 15.44 6.94
CA ILE A 240 1.76 16.40 6.32
C ILE A 240 2.00 16.50 4.81
N VAL A 241 3.27 16.58 4.39
CA VAL A 241 3.63 16.62 2.96
C VAL A 241 3.14 15.36 2.23
N GLY A 242 3.31 14.18 2.82
CA GLY A 242 2.82 12.92 2.23
C GLY A 242 1.30 12.88 2.09
N PHE A 243 0.59 13.34 3.12
CA PHE A 243 -0.88 13.43 3.09
C PHE A 243 -1.36 14.44 2.03
N LEU A 244 -0.75 15.63 1.98
CA LEU A 244 -1.10 16.67 0.99
C LEU A 244 -0.79 16.24 -0.44
N LEU A 245 0.26 15.44 -0.64
CA LEU A 245 0.57 14.84 -1.94
C LEU A 245 -0.54 13.89 -2.41
N MET A 246 -1.11 13.09 -1.51
CA MET A 246 -2.28 12.28 -1.85
C MET A 246 -3.54 13.12 -2.06
N ALA A 247 -3.72 14.17 -1.25
CA ALA A 247 -4.87 15.06 -1.36
C ALA A 247 -4.89 15.83 -2.69
N SER A 248 -3.74 16.30 -3.18
CA SER A 248 -3.66 17.02 -4.45
C SER A 248 -4.01 16.13 -5.63
N VAL A 249 -3.57 14.87 -5.60
CA VAL A 249 -3.91 13.88 -6.64
C VAL A 249 -5.39 13.49 -6.55
N ALA A 250 -5.91 13.24 -5.35
CA ALA A 250 -7.34 12.94 -5.16
C ALA A 250 -8.26 14.11 -5.56
N ALA A 251 -7.81 15.36 -5.46
CA ALA A 251 -8.58 16.52 -5.90
C ALA A 251 -8.53 16.75 -7.44
N TYR A 252 -7.52 16.18 -8.11
CA TYR A 252 -7.34 16.32 -9.55
C TYR A 252 -8.03 15.20 -10.35
N LEU A 253 -8.12 14.01 -9.77
CA LEU A 253 -8.79 12.83 -10.33
C LEU A 253 -10.31 12.91 -10.15
#